data_AF-A0A7S2LNF4-F1
#
_entry.id   AF-A0A7S2LNF4-F1
#
_cell.length_a   1.000
_cell.length_b   1.000
_cell.length_c   1.000
_cell.angle_alpha   90.00
_cell.angle_beta   90.00
_cell.angle_gamma   90.00
#
_symmetry.space_group_name_H-M   'P 1'
#
loop_
_entity.id
_entity.type
_entity.pdbx_description
1 polymer ?
#
loop_
_entity_poly.entity_id
_entity_poly.type
_entity_poly.pdbx_seq_one_letter_code
_entity_poly.pdbx_strand_id
1 'polypeptide(L)'
;RQDSIIGKGDNHSSIAKKIRESQRQFQASLLAYIKIIEALALLKPDILPAVRDAYSELVAEGIMSKKRMKAYFASLPGRTSVKIAHETNLGKTNFDFPGRTSASVTHDLSDYAPVSLRNPNTTDASGMMKPVNVEDVEAALGEMLPLIAREAYFTAALFGLSSRHLDGRQKKRNFEAAKKSVDNSSQYFRYYMNRICGIASEVDAEGKKVKGDAMLSLVASIHLNEAMDGYIDRHKKGGDHSLSLAYVRATILDLRKKVDRQWVIWIEEQIKWIRTNPGVPQNGKRAGIFASVARFPSYLDHVLICCKAGRSQDYTPNLAKIKVVSYYLQKMASGLFASLNECAERETTDQQYAADVMRMENSYFFTQSIKQRGIELTSVFQKQITGASVICKQSTDAYLGWMIKREFKAMHSLFSNISRIRKDVGDADVPIHVPRAQFVRTIQKESSKEIMKEKIGVVYARMEKHLSDGGGLLPVAWKALVKVLYEWFGRWEKLSTSCYKFILEPSAIDVVRLAKAATGATAGKRPDGKAESRKNFASI
;
A
#
# COMPACT_ATOMS: atom_id res chain seq x y z
N ARG A 1 7.39 -18.61 50.93
CA ARG A 1 7.87 -18.80 49.54
C ARG A 1 8.46 -17.46 49.11
N GLN A 2 9.75 -17.40 48.75
CA GLN A 2 10.32 -16.18 48.17
C GLN A 2 9.67 -15.97 46.80
N ASP A 3 8.81 -14.97 46.66
CA ASP A 3 8.45 -14.46 45.35
C ASP A 3 9.75 -14.08 44.65
N SER A 4 10.03 -14.66 43.49
CA SER A 4 11.15 -14.20 42.66
C SER A 4 10.79 -12.80 42.16
N ILE A 5 11.19 -11.80 42.94
CA ILE A 5 10.93 -10.40 42.63
C ILE A 5 11.66 -10.10 41.31
N ILE A 6 10.90 -9.66 40.30
CA ILE A 6 11.47 -9.13 39.05
C ILE A 6 12.29 -7.90 39.44
N GLY A 7 13.61 -8.02 39.28
CA GLY A 7 14.57 -6.98 39.66
C GLY A 7 14.70 -5.92 38.57
N LYS A 8 15.16 -4.72 38.95
CA LYS A 8 15.37 -3.59 38.02
C LYS A 8 16.43 -3.85 36.93
N GLY A 9 17.18 -4.96 36.99
CA GLY A 9 18.20 -5.37 36.01
C GLY A 9 17.84 -6.60 35.16
N ASP A 10 16.64 -7.16 35.31
CA ASP A 10 16.24 -8.33 34.52
C ASP A 10 15.92 -7.94 33.07
N ASN A 11 16.49 -8.67 32.10
CA ASN A 11 16.13 -8.53 30.68
C ASN A 11 14.85 -9.32 30.34
N HIS A 12 14.17 -9.02 29.23
CA HIS A 12 12.90 -9.68 28.87
C HIS A 12 13.00 -11.21 28.85
N SER A 13 14.11 -11.76 28.33
CA SER A 13 14.30 -13.22 28.28
C SER A 13 14.41 -13.84 29.67
N SER A 14 15.11 -13.18 30.60
CA SER A 14 15.20 -13.60 32.00
C SER A 14 13.86 -13.48 32.72
N ILE A 15 13.08 -12.42 32.46
CA ILE A 15 11.74 -12.23 33.01
C ILE A 15 10.82 -13.34 32.49
N ALA A 16 10.78 -13.58 31.18
CA ALA A 16 10.02 -14.68 30.59
C ALA A 16 10.45 -16.03 31.18
N LYS A 17 11.76 -16.29 31.33
CA LYS A 17 12.25 -17.51 31.96
C LYS A 17 11.75 -17.64 33.40
N LYS A 18 11.80 -16.58 34.20
CA LYS A 18 11.27 -16.56 35.58
C LYS A 18 9.77 -16.81 35.63
N ILE A 19 8.99 -16.22 34.71
CA ILE A 19 7.54 -16.45 34.63
C ILE A 19 7.27 -17.91 34.24
N ARG A 20 7.97 -18.44 33.22
CA ARG A 20 7.85 -19.85 32.79
C ARG A 20 8.20 -20.82 33.91
N GLU A 21 9.28 -20.55 34.63
CA GLU A 21 9.73 -21.37 35.75
C GLU A 21 8.76 -21.26 36.92
N SER A 22 8.24 -20.08 37.23
CA SER A 22 7.20 -19.90 38.26
C SER A 22 5.92 -20.65 37.90
N GLN A 23 5.49 -20.58 36.65
CA GLN A 23 4.34 -21.34 36.14
C GLN A 23 4.60 -22.84 36.25
N ARG A 24 5.79 -23.32 35.85
CA ARG A 24 6.19 -24.72 35.96
C ARG A 24 6.23 -25.18 37.42
N GLN A 25 6.82 -24.40 38.32
CA GLN A 25 6.90 -24.73 39.74
C GLN A 25 5.53 -24.74 40.39
N PHE A 26 4.65 -23.81 40.01
CA PHE A 26 3.26 -23.80 40.44
C PHE A 26 2.52 -25.05 39.95
N GLN A 27 2.65 -25.38 38.66
CA GLN A 27 2.08 -26.60 38.06
C GLN A 27 2.64 -27.88 38.71
N ALA A 28 3.94 -27.96 38.95
CA ALA A 28 4.59 -29.08 39.62
C ALA A 28 4.18 -29.20 41.09
N SER A 29 3.95 -28.07 41.77
CA SER A 29 3.47 -28.04 43.16
C SER A 29 2.03 -28.56 43.29
N LEU A 30 1.23 -28.56 42.22
CA LEU A 30 -0.13 -29.09 42.23
C LEU A 30 -0.16 -30.62 42.27
N LEU A 31 0.88 -31.30 41.78
CA LEU A 31 1.04 -32.75 41.97
C LEU A 31 1.32 -33.11 43.44
N ALA A 32 1.92 -32.21 44.22
CA ALA A 32 2.04 -32.38 45.68
C ALA A 32 0.69 -32.22 46.40
N TYR A 33 -0.35 -31.77 45.69
CA TYR A 33 -1.73 -31.70 46.15
C TYR A 33 -2.62 -32.70 45.39
N ILE A 34 -2.22 -33.97 45.31
CA ILE A 34 -3.15 -35.07 44.96
C ILE A 34 -4.49 -34.90 45.70
N LYS A 35 -4.45 -34.48 46.96
CA LYS A 35 -5.63 -34.14 47.78
C LYS A 35 -6.51 -33.01 47.21
N ILE A 36 -5.96 -32.02 46.52
CA ILE A 36 -6.76 -30.97 45.84
C ILE A 36 -7.39 -31.55 44.58
N ILE A 37 -6.69 -32.39 43.82
CA ILE A 37 -7.26 -33.05 42.64
C ILE A 37 -8.39 -34.01 43.07
N GLU A 38 -8.18 -34.77 44.15
CA GLU A 38 -9.19 -35.61 44.80
C GLU A 38 -10.36 -34.76 45.33
N ALA A 39 -10.10 -33.63 46.01
CA ALA A 39 -11.14 -32.73 46.48
C ALA A 39 -11.93 -32.12 45.32
N LEU A 40 -11.27 -31.67 44.24
CA LEU A 40 -11.90 -31.18 43.02
C LEU A 40 -12.76 -32.26 42.36
N ALA A 41 -12.32 -33.52 42.37
CA ALA A 41 -13.09 -34.65 41.89
C ALA A 41 -14.32 -34.97 42.77
N LEU A 42 -14.28 -34.61 44.06
CA LEU A 42 -15.38 -34.75 45.02
C LEU A 42 -16.33 -33.53 45.05
N LEU A 43 -15.95 -32.41 44.43
CA LEU A 43 -16.82 -31.23 44.35
C LEU A 43 -18.01 -31.51 43.43
N LYS A 44 -19.17 -30.95 43.82
CA LYS A 44 -20.35 -30.95 42.93
C LYS A 44 -20.00 -30.23 41.62
N PRO A 45 -20.42 -30.76 40.45
CA PRO A 45 -20.16 -30.14 39.16
C PRO A 45 -20.54 -28.65 39.10
N ASP A 46 -21.59 -28.25 39.82
CA ASP A 46 -22.10 -26.87 39.87
C ASP A 46 -21.13 -25.88 40.54
N ILE A 47 -20.18 -26.36 41.36
CA ILE A 47 -19.20 -25.52 42.09
C ILE A 47 -17.91 -25.33 41.26
N LEU A 48 -17.60 -26.25 40.35
CA LEU A 48 -16.39 -26.21 39.52
C LEU A 48 -16.21 -24.90 38.73
N PRO A 49 -17.27 -24.25 38.19
CA PRO A 49 -17.13 -22.94 37.56
C PRO A 49 -16.58 -21.85 38.49
N ALA A 50 -17.05 -21.79 39.74
CA ALA A 50 -16.61 -20.78 40.70
C ALA A 50 -15.14 -21.00 41.10
N VAL A 51 -14.74 -22.26 41.31
CA VAL A 51 -13.35 -22.61 41.62
C VAL A 51 -12.42 -22.30 40.45
N ARG A 52 -12.88 -22.55 39.21
CA ARG A 52 -12.13 -22.17 38.01
C ARG A 52 -11.98 -20.67 37.87
N ASP A 53 -13.03 -19.90 38.14
CA ASP A 53 -12.99 -18.45 38.04
C ASP A 53 -12.04 -17.89 39.13
N ALA A 54 -12.09 -18.38 40.37
CA ALA A 54 -11.13 -18.04 41.43
C ALA A 54 -9.67 -18.43 41.10
N TYR A 55 -9.46 -19.60 40.49
CA TYR A 55 -8.15 -20.00 39.98
C TYR A 55 -7.63 -19.00 38.95
N SER A 56 -8.47 -18.59 38.00
CA SER A 56 -8.08 -17.65 36.95
C SER A 56 -7.69 -16.29 37.51
N GLU A 57 -8.37 -15.81 38.56
CA GLU A 57 -8.01 -14.59 39.29
C GLU A 57 -6.67 -14.73 40.00
N LEU A 58 -6.43 -15.85 40.69
CA LEU A 58 -5.14 -16.10 41.35
C LEU A 58 -3.97 -16.09 40.36
N VAL A 59 -4.17 -16.68 39.17
CA VAL A 59 -3.16 -16.64 38.10
C VAL A 59 -3.00 -15.22 37.56
N ALA A 60 -4.10 -14.48 37.37
CA ALA A 60 -4.11 -13.10 36.90
C ALA A 60 -3.42 -12.15 37.88
N GLU A 61 -3.55 -12.34 39.19
CA GLU A 61 -2.97 -11.47 40.22
C GLU A 61 -1.55 -11.88 40.63
N GLY A 62 -1.22 -13.17 40.50
CA GLY A 62 0.08 -13.73 40.84
C GLY A 62 1.04 -13.80 39.66
N ILE A 63 0.87 -14.81 38.81
CA ILE A 63 1.85 -15.19 37.77
C ILE A 63 1.80 -14.22 36.58
N MET A 64 0.60 -13.89 36.11
CA MET A 64 0.35 -12.99 34.98
C MET A 64 -0.12 -11.59 35.43
N SER A 65 0.35 -11.17 36.59
CA SER A 65 -0.02 -9.89 37.19
C SER A 65 0.28 -8.68 36.33
N LYS A 66 -0.54 -7.64 36.50
CA LYS A 66 -0.35 -6.33 35.85
C LYS A 66 1.09 -5.86 35.99
N LYS A 67 1.67 -5.96 37.20
CA LYS A 67 3.05 -5.55 37.49
C LYS A 67 4.07 -6.37 36.71
N ARG A 68 3.93 -7.71 36.68
CA ARG A 68 4.87 -8.59 35.97
C ARG A 68 4.78 -8.42 34.45
N MET A 69 3.57 -8.33 33.90
CA MET A 69 3.37 -8.09 32.47
C MET A 69 3.89 -6.70 32.07
N LYS A 70 3.62 -5.65 32.86
CA LYS A 70 4.16 -4.31 32.63
C LYS A 70 5.69 -4.33 32.56
N ALA A 71 6.35 -5.00 33.51
CA ALA A 71 7.81 -5.11 33.54
C ALA A 71 8.35 -5.88 32.33
N TYR A 72 7.74 -7.02 31.98
CA TYR A 72 8.12 -7.79 30.80
C TYR A 72 8.06 -6.95 29.53
N PHE A 73 6.92 -6.32 29.24
CA PHE A 73 6.71 -5.56 28.03
C PHE A 73 7.50 -4.23 27.98
N ALA A 74 7.90 -3.69 29.13
CA ALA A 74 8.83 -2.55 29.20
C ALA A 74 10.30 -2.96 28.93
N SER A 75 10.65 -4.23 29.17
CA SER A 75 12.01 -4.78 28.97
C SER A 75 12.27 -5.35 27.58
N LEU A 76 11.25 -5.35 26.71
CA LEU A 76 11.40 -5.72 25.31
C LEU A 76 12.39 -4.76 24.60
N PRO A 77 13.14 -5.27 23.60
CA PRO A 77 14.27 -4.56 23.01
C PRO A 77 13.87 -3.20 22.41
N GLY A 78 12.64 -3.09 21.95
CA GLY A 78 12.15 -1.92 21.25
C GLY A 78 11.62 -0.79 22.14
N ARG A 79 11.50 0.41 21.55
CA ARG A 79 10.88 1.59 22.16
C ARG A 79 9.35 1.45 22.07
N THR A 80 8.78 0.49 22.79
CA THR A 80 7.33 0.33 22.85
C THR A 80 6.67 1.59 23.40
N SER A 81 5.42 1.82 23.03
CA SER A 81 4.58 2.80 23.72
C SER A 81 4.49 2.51 25.23
N VAL A 82 4.71 1.28 25.67
CA VAL A 82 4.79 0.88 27.09
C VAL A 82 6.06 1.44 27.75
N LYS A 83 7.21 1.35 27.08
CA LYS A 83 8.49 1.92 27.51
C LYS A 83 8.44 3.45 27.54
N ILE A 84 7.83 4.08 26.53
CA ILE A 84 7.59 5.53 26.49
C ILE A 84 6.71 5.98 27.68
N ALA A 85 5.66 5.23 28.01
CA ALA A 85 4.80 5.51 29.17
C ALA A 85 5.52 5.27 30.52
N HIS A 86 6.52 4.39 30.55
CA HIS A 86 7.34 4.13 31.73
C HIS A 86 8.38 5.24 31.95
N GLU A 87 9.03 5.70 30.87
CA GLU A 87 10.03 6.77 30.89
C GLU A 87 9.40 8.14 31.18
N THR A 88 8.23 8.44 30.63
CA THR A 88 7.49 9.70 30.89
C THR A 88 6.99 9.83 32.33
N ASN A 89 6.83 8.72 33.07
CA ASN A 89 6.50 8.75 34.50
C ASN A 89 7.73 8.91 35.41
N LEU A 90 8.95 8.69 34.89
CA LEU A 90 10.21 8.80 35.65
C LEU A 90 10.94 10.13 35.42
N GLY A 91 10.60 10.87 34.36
CA GLY A 91 11.20 12.17 34.03
C GLY A 91 10.19 13.30 34.02
N LYS A 92 9.82 13.82 35.20
CA LYS A 92 9.19 15.15 35.36
C LYS A 92 10.25 16.26 35.27
N THR A 93 11.04 16.30 34.20
CA THR A 93 11.91 17.44 33.91
C THR A 93 11.59 18.01 32.53
N ASN A 94 11.09 19.25 32.58
CA ASN A 94 10.62 20.09 31.49
C ASN A 94 11.73 20.37 30.46
N PHE A 95 11.81 19.60 29.38
CA PHE A 95 12.44 20.07 28.15
C PHE A 95 11.53 19.71 26.97
N ASP A 96 10.48 20.51 26.81
CA ASP A 96 9.68 20.58 25.59
C ASP A 96 10.55 21.16 24.46
N PHE A 97 11.22 20.29 23.72
CA PHE A 97 11.70 20.63 22.39
C PHE A 97 10.52 20.59 21.42
N PRO A 98 10.17 21.70 20.75
CA PRO A 98 9.10 21.70 19.77
C PRO A 98 9.52 20.85 18.56
N GLY A 99 8.86 19.71 18.35
CA GLY A 99 9.02 18.90 17.14
C GLY A 99 9.23 17.39 17.31
N ARG A 100 9.21 16.83 18.54
CA ARG A 100 9.42 15.38 18.77
C ARG A 100 8.31 14.72 19.57
N THR A 101 7.07 14.78 19.09
CA THR A 101 5.93 14.10 19.73
C THR A 101 4.96 13.49 18.72
N SER A 102 5.39 12.44 18.03
CA SER A 102 4.44 11.42 17.56
C SER A 102 5.13 10.06 17.59
N ALA A 103 4.73 9.22 18.54
CA ALA A 103 5.14 7.82 18.64
C ALA A 103 4.49 6.92 17.56
N SER A 104 3.78 7.52 16.59
CA SER A 104 3.15 6.82 15.47
C SER A 104 4.10 6.77 14.29
N VAL A 105 4.37 5.57 13.81
CA VAL A 105 5.06 5.28 12.54
C VAL A 105 4.09 5.45 11.37
N THR A 106 2.78 5.33 11.62
CA THR A 106 1.78 5.64 10.59
C THR A 106 1.80 7.12 10.24
N HIS A 107 1.93 7.38 8.94
CA HIS A 107 1.72 8.68 8.31
C HIS A 107 0.54 8.58 7.35
N ASP A 108 -0.29 9.62 7.27
CA ASP A 108 -1.36 9.68 6.28
C ASP A 108 -0.77 9.76 4.87
N LEU A 109 -1.54 9.33 3.87
CA LEU A 109 -1.09 9.36 2.48
C LEU A 109 -0.71 10.78 2.04
N SER A 110 -1.31 11.80 2.66
CA SER A 110 -1.00 13.21 2.46
C SER A 110 0.40 13.64 2.90
N ASP A 111 1.06 12.85 3.74
CA ASP A 111 2.30 13.27 4.39
C ASP A 111 3.53 12.71 3.65
N TYR A 112 3.33 11.70 2.80
CA TYR A 112 4.42 11.13 2.00
C TYR A 112 4.90 12.11 0.93
N ALA A 113 6.20 12.09 0.68
CA ALA A 113 6.81 12.82 -0.43
C ALA A 113 6.35 12.21 -1.78
N PRO A 114 6.02 13.05 -2.79
CA PRO A 114 5.70 12.57 -4.12
C PRO A 114 6.95 12.00 -4.82
N VAL A 115 6.78 10.88 -5.53
CA VAL A 115 7.85 10.23 -6.32
C VAL A 115 7.88 10.81 -7.73
N SER A 116 9.07 10.87 -8.34
CA SER A 116 9.25 11.18 -9.76
C SER A 116 9.97 10.04 -10.48
N LEU A 117 9.54 9.70 -11.70
CA LEU A 117 10.17 8.67 -12.52
C LEU A 117 11.51 9.10 -13.12
N ARG A 118 11.80 10.41 -13.16
CA ARG A 118 13.00 10.96 -13.80
C ARG A 118 14.24 10.82 -12.91
N ASN A 119 14.07 10.93 -11.60
CA ASN A 119 15.13 10.78 -10.61
C ASN A 119 14.73 9.76 -9.54
N PRO A 120 14.80 8.45 -9.84
CA PRO A 120 14.42 7.40 -8.88
C PRO A 120 15.32 7.38 -7.63
N ASN A 121 16.52 7.96 -7.69
CA ASN A 121 17.53 7.89 -6.62
C ASN A 121 17.65 9.17 -5.75
N THR A 122 16.90 10.25 -6.01
CA THR A 122 17.04 11.52 -5.26
C THR A 122 16.10 11.65 -4.07
N THR A 123 15.39 10.60 -3.67
CA THR A 123 14.58 10.66 -2.45
C THR A 123 15.48 10.61 -1.22
N ASP A 124 15.86 11.79 -0.71
CA ASP A 124 16.19 12.06 0.69
C ASP A 124 14.96 11.79 1.62
N ALA A 125 14.22 10.71 1.36
CA ALA A 125 13.08 10.26 2.16
C ALA A 125 13.51 9.49 3.42
N SER A 126 14.82 9.32 3.62
CA SER A 126 15.42 8.60 4.77
C SER A 126 15.02 9.20 6.12
N GLY A 127 14.62 10.47 6.16
CA GLY A 127 14.15 11.13 7.38
C GLY A 127 12.74 10.75 7.84
N MET A 128 11.81 10.48 6.91
CA MET A 128 10.38 10.23 7.21
C MET A 128 10.00 8.75 7.30
N MET A 129 10.70 7.85 6.59
CA MET A 129 10.37 6.42 6.56
C MET A 129 11.15 5.66 7.63
N LYS A 130 10.69 5.75 8.89
CA LYS A 130 11.27 4.96 9.99
C LYS A 130 10.60 3.59 10.05
N PRO A 131 11.37 2.48 10.17
CA PRO A 131 10.77 1.16 10.30
C PRO A 131 9.93 1.08 11.59
N VAL A 132 8.87 0.25 11.54
CA VAL A 132 8.20 -0.16 12.76
C VAL A 132 9.09 -1.05 13.61
N ASN A 133 8.87 -0.99 14.90
CA ASN A 133 9.59 -1.77 15.88
C ASN A 133 8.96 -3.15 16.05
N VAL A 134 9.31 -4.07 15.15
CA VAL A 134 8.66 -5.38 15.01
C VAL A 134 9.25 -6.46 15.91
N GLU A 135 10.50 -6.28 16.36
CA GLU A 135 11.20 -7.21 17.26
C GLU A 135 10.40 -7.49 18.54
N ASP A 136 9.65 -6.50 19.02
CA ASP A 136 8.80 -6.64 20.20
C ASP A 136 7.60 -7.57 19.96
N VAL A 137 7.01 -7.52 18.75
CA VAL A 137 5.92 -8.43 18.35
C VAL A 137 6.46 -9.85 18.30
N GLU A 138 7.61 -10.05 17.66
CA GLU A 138 8.23 -11.37 17.52
C GLU A 138 8.66 -11.96 18.86
N ALA A 139 9.35 -11.18 19.70
CA ALA A 139 9.78 -11.59 21.02
C ALA A 139 8.59 -11.99 21.90
N ALA A 140 7.53 -11.17 21.91
CA ALA A 140 6.34 -11.47 22.69
C ALA A 140 5.60 -12.72 22.16
N LEU A 141 5.45 -12.88 20.84
CA LEU A 141 4.84 -14.07 20.26
C LEU A 141 5.66 -15.33 20.54
N GLY A 142 6.99 -15.26 20.42
CA GLY A 142 7.90 -16.38 20.62
C GLY A 142 7.96 -16.88 22.06
N GLU A 143 7.89 -15.99 23.05
CA GLU A 143 8.04 -16.37 24.46
C GLU A 143 6.70 -16.55 25.20
N MET A 144 5.69 -15.74 24.89
CA MET A 144 4.43 -15.71 25.66
C MET A 144 3.34 -16.62 25.10
N LEU A 145 3.29 -16.88 23.78
CA LEU A 145 2.34 -17.86 23.25
C LEU A 145 2.52 -19.27 23.85
N PRO A 146 3.75 -19.80 24.01
CA PRO A 146 3.94 -21.08 24.69
C PRO A 146 3.49 -21.07 26.16
N LEU A 147 3.60 -19.93 26.85
CA LEU A 147 3.12 -19.78 28.23
C LEU A 147 1.59 -19.90 28.31
N ILE A 148 0.91 -19.24 27.38
CA ILE A 148 -0.55 -19.28 27.26
C ILE A 148 -1.02 -20.66 26.84
N ALA A 149 -0.29 -21.33 25.95
CA ALA A 149 -0.58 -22.70 25.56
C ALA A 149 -0.51 -23.65 26.76
N ARG A 150 0.51 -23.51 27.62
CA ARG A 150 0.62 -24.27 28.87
C ARG A 150 -0.51 -23.96 29.83
N GLU A 151 -0.92 -22.70 29.93
CA GLU A 151 -2.04 -22.30 30.79
C GLU A 151 -3.37 -22.89 30.32
N ALA A 152 -3.62 -22.85 29.02
CA ALA A 152 -4.79 -23.46 28.41
C ALA A 152 -4.81 -24.99 28.58
N TYR A 153 -3.65 -25.64 28.40
CA TYR A 153 -3.52 -27.07 28.65
C TYR A 153 -3.79 -27.40 30.11
N PHE A 154 -3.16 -26.68 31.03
CA PHE A 154 -3.30 -26.91 32.46
C PHE A 154 -4.74 -26.70 32.94
N THR A 155 -5.37 -25.59 32.54
CA THR A 155 -6.78 -25.30 32.85
C THR A 155 -7.70 -26.41 32.33
N ALA A 156 -7.43 -26.92 31.13
CA ALA A 156 -8.23 -27.99 30.55
C ALA A 156 -8.08 -29.31 31.31
N ALA A 157 -6.86 -29.66 31.69
CA ALA A 157 -6.56 -30.87 32.43
C ALA A 157 -7.12 -30.82 33.86
N LEU A 158 -6.90 -29.72 34.58
CA LEU A 158 -7.29 -29.56 35.98
C LEU A 158 -8.81 -29.65 36.18
N PHE A 159 -9.59 -29.10 35.24
CA PHE A 159 -11.05 -29.06 35.33
C PHE A 159 -11.75 -30.13 34.45
N GLY A 160 -11.02 -31.16 34.01
CA GLY A 160 -11.59 -32.29 33.26
C GLY A 160 -12.23 -31.93 31.92
N LEU A 161 -11.80 -30.82 31.30
CA LEU A 161 -12.42 -30.26 30.10
C LEU A 161 -12.00 -31.01 28.82
N SER A 162 -10.91 -31.79 28.88
CA SER A 162 -10.30 -32.52 27.75
C SER A 162 -10.50 -34.04 27.85
N SER A 163 -11.75 -34.53 27.87
CA SER A 163 -12.02 -35.98 27.79
C SER A 163 -12.28 -36.43 26.33
N ARG A 164 -11.63 -37.54 25.93
CA ARG A 164 -11.72 -38.09 24.57
C ARG A 164 -13.14 -38.56 24.21
N HIS A 165 -13.90 -39.03 25.21
CA HIS A 165 -15.24 -39.60 25.06
C HIS A 165 -16.38 -38.58 24.91
N LEU A 166 -16.09 -37.28 25.00
CA LEU A 166 -17.11 -36.24 24.93
C LEU A 166 -17.64 -36.04 23.50
N ASP A 167 -18.94 -35.77 23.37
CA ASP A 167 -19.57 -35.39 22.10
C ASP A 167 -19.07 -34.02 21.61
N GLY A 168 -19.34 -33.67 20.34
CA GLY A 168 -18.89 -32.41 19.75
C GLY A 168 -19.45 -31.15 20.43
N ARG A 169 -20.68 -31.20 20.97
CA ARG A 169 -21.33 -30.06 21.63
C ARG A 169 -20.72 -29.80 23.00
N GLN A 170 -20.40 -30.84 23.74
CA GLN A 170 -19.77 -30.80 25.05
C GLN A 170 -18.31 -30.38 24.91
N LYS A 171 -17.58 -30.88 23.90
CA LYS A 171 -16.23 -30.39 23.55
C LYS A 171 -16.21 -28.88 23.28
N LYS A 172 -17.21 -28.35 22.54
CA LYS A 172 -17.34 -26.91 22.29
C LYS A 172 -17.63 -26.12 23.58
N ARG A 173 -18.57 -26.57 24.40
CA ARG A 173 -18.87 -25.93 25.71
C ARG A 173 -17.65 -25.90 26.62
N ASN A 174 -16.93 -27.02 26.70
CA ASN A 174 -15.70 -27.15 27.48
C ASN A 174 -14.58 -26.25 26.96
N PHE A 175 -14.45 -26.10 25.63
CA PHE A 175 -13.51 -25.15 25.04
C PHE A 175 -13.85 -23.70 25.43
N GLU A 176 -15.10 -23.27 25.32
CA GLU A 176 -15.49 -21.89 25.70
C GLU A 176 -15.30 -21.64 27.21
N ALA A 177 -15.57 -22.65 28.04
CA ALA A 177 -15.33 -22.61 29.47
C ALA A 177 -13.84 -22.47 29.83
N ALA A 178 -12.96 -23.29 29.21
CA ALA A 178 -11.52 -23.18 29.36
C ALA A 178 -11.04 -21.82 28.85
N LYS A 179 -11.54 -21.40 27.69
CA LYS A 179 -11.19 -20.15 27.05
C LYS A 179 -11.51 -18.96 27.95
N LYS A 180 -12.70 -18.88 28.54
CA LYS A 180 -13.09 -17.82 29.50
C LYS A 180 -12.09 -17.70 30.66
N SER A 181 -11.69 -18.84 31.25
CA SER A 181 -10.74 -18.87 32.36
C SER A 181 -9.35 -18.39 31.96
N VAL A 182 -8.82 -18.92 30.84
CA VAL A 182 -7.52 -18.48 30.31
C VAL A 182 -7.58 -17.01 29.85
N ASP A 183 -8.76 -16.56 29.39
CA ASP A 183 -9.02 -15.18 29.03
C ASP A 183 -8.88 -14.23 30.21
N ASN A 184 -9.46 -14.60 31.34
CA ASN A 184 -9.35 -13.84 32.58
C ASN A 184 -7.90 -13.85 33.11
N SER A 185 -7.25 -15.03 33.12
CA SER A 185 -5.89 -15.15 33.65
C SER A 185 -4.86 -14.37 32.84
N SER A 186 -5.04 -14.28 31.51
CA SER A 186 -4.11 -13.62 30.59
C SER A 186 -4.57 -12.22 30.12
N GLN A 187 -5.50 -11.59 30.83
CA GLN A 187 -6.05 -10.28 30.45
C GLN A 187 -4.96 -9.19 30.26
N TYR A 188 -3.98 -9.14 31.16
CA TYR A 188 -2.89 -8.16 31.10
C TYR A 188 -1.92 -8.44 29.95
N PHE A 189 -1.64 -9.72 29.70
CA PHE A 189 -0.87 -10.11 28.53
C PHE A 189 -1.54 -9.62 27.25
N ARG A 190 -2.84 -9.90 27.08
CA ARG A 190 -3.62 -9.43 25.92
C ARG A 190 -3.61 -7.93 25.76
N TYR A 191 -3.77 -7.21 26.87
CA TYR A 191 -3.75 -5.75 26.87
C TYR A 191 -2.43 -5.22 26.31
N TYR A 192 -1.29 -5.71 26.78
CA TYR A 192 0.01 -5.27 26.30
C TYR A 192 0.33 -5.78 24.89
N MET A 193 -0.11 -6.98 24.53
CA MET A 193 -0.02 -7.48 23.15
C MET A 193 -0.79 -6.59 22.17
N ASN A 194 -2.02 -6.21 22.50
CA ASN A 194 -2.80 -5.31 21.67
C ASN A 194 -2.00 -4.03 21.39
N ARG A 195 -1.40 -3.46 22.42
CA ARG A 195 -0.61 -2.23 22.34
C ARG A 195 0.66 -2.36 21.49
N ILE A 196 1.37 -3.48 21.58
CA ILE A 196 2.57 -3.75 20.76
C ILE A 196 2.21 -4.07 19.31
N CYS A 197 1.04 -4.64 19.07
CA CYS A 197 0.48 -4.78 17.73
C CYS A 197 -0.14 -3.46 17.19
N GLY A 198 0.05 -2.35 17.91
CA GLY A 198 -0.43 -1.04 17.51
C GLY A 198 -1.94 -0.84 17.67
N ILE A 199 -2.68 -1.73 18.34
CA ILE A 199 -4.13 -1.64 18.48
C ILE A 199 -4.51 -0.51 19.45
N ALA A 200 -5.44 0.35 19.01
CA ALA A 200 -6.03 1.43 19.80
C ALA A 200 -6.90 0.86 20.93
N SER A 201 -6.96 1.60 22.04
CA SER A 201 -7.81 1.26 23.18
C SER A 201 -8.52 2.52 23.68
N GLU A 202 -9.84 2.43 23.86
CA GLU A 202 -10.67 3.54 24.34
C GLU A 202 -10.31 3.94 25.78
N VAL A 203 -10.02 2.95 26.62
CA VAL A 203 -9.60 3.12 28.01
C VAL A 203 -8.52 2.07 28.29
N ASP A 204 -7.31 2.53 28.61
CA ASP A 204 -6.22 1.65 28.98
C ASP A 204 -6.36 1.14 30.43
N ALA A 205 -5.49 0.22 30.86
CA ALA A 205 -5.53 -0.31 32.23
C ALA A 205 -5.27 0.76 33.33
N GLU A 206 -4.99 2.00 32.94
CA GLU A 206 -4.72 3.17 33.77
C GLU A 206 -5.73 4.32 33.50
N GLY A 207 -6.79 4.07 32.72
CA GLY A 207 -7.87 5.04 32.43
C GLY A 207 -7.60 6.00 31.25
N LYS A 208 -6.52 5.81 30.47
CA LYS A 208 -6.10 6.73 29.40
C LYS A 208 -6.44 6.18 28.01
N LYS A 209 -6.81 7.08 27.09
CA LYS A 209 -7.02 6.74 25.68
C LYS A 209 -5.67 6.46 25.00
N VAL A 210 -5.54 5.29 24.37
CA VAL A 210 -4.33 4.90 23.62
C VAL A 210 -4.61 5.00 22.14
N LYS A 211 -3.86 5.85 21.44
CA LYS A 211 -3.91 5.94 19.97
C LYS A 211 -3.28 4.68 19.37
N GLY A 212 -3.92 4.15 18.32
CA GLY A 212 -3.37 3.05 17.54
C GLY A 212 -2.37 3.53 16.48
N ASP A 213 -1.67 2.57 15.88
CA ASP A 213 -0.73 2.75 14.77
C ASP A 213 -1.08 1.74 13.67
N ALA A 214 -1.58 2.21 12.53
CA ALA A 214 -2.06 1.38 11.43
C ALA A 214 -0.93 0.64 10.69
N MET A 215 0.25 1.24 10.55
CA MET A 215 1.44 0.63 9.97
C MET A 215 1.95 -0.49 10.87
N LEU A 216 2.00 -0.27 12.18
CA LEU A 216 2.32 -1.32 13.14
C LEU A 216 1.28 -2.43 13.14
N SER A 217 -0.02 -2.11 13.03
CA SER A 217 -1.09 -3.11 12.87
C SER A 217 -0.96 -3.94 11.58
N LEU A 218 -0.62 -3.31 10.46
CA LEU A 218 -0.35 -4.00 9.20
C LEU A 218 0.78 -5.03 9.38
N VAL A 219 1.91 -4.59 9.93
CA VAL A 219 3.08 -5.44 10.11
C VAL A 219 2.79 -6.54 11.14
N ALA A 220 2.11 -6.21 12.23
CA ALA A 220 1.65 -7.19 13.21
C ALA A 220 0.76 -8.27 12.56
N SER A 221 -0.13 -7.91 11.63
CA SER A 221 -0.93 -8.89 10.86
C SER A 221 -0.06 -9.89 10.09
N ILE A 222 1.03 -9.42 9.47
CA ILE A 222 1.99 -10.26 8.74
C ILE A 222 2.67 -11.25 9.71
N HIS A 223 3.23 -10.76 10.81
CA HIS A 223 3.92 -11.61 11.79
C HIS A 223 2.95 -12.57 12.51
N LEU A 224 1.71 -12.15 12.78
CA LEU A 224 0.67 -13.03 13.34
C LEU A 224 0.30 -14.15 12.35
N ASN A 225 0.27 -13.87 11.05
CA ASN A 225 0.04 -14.90 10.03
C ASN A 225 1.21 -15.90 9.97
N GLU A 226 2.44 -15.42 9.97
CA GLU A 226 3.63 -16.29 10.01
C GLU A 226 3.73 -17.10 11.30
N ALA A 227 3.42 -16.49 12.45
CA ALA A 227 3.38 -17.17 13.74
C ALA A 227 2.30 -18.26 13.77
N MET A 228 1.15 -18.01 13.14
CA MET A 228 0.09 -19.01 13.01
C MET A 228 0.58 -20.24 12.26
N ASP A 229 1.23 -20.05 11.10
CA ASP A 229 1.75 -21.15 10.29
C ASP A 229 2.89 -21.89 11.04
N GLY A 230 3.86 -21.13 11.55
CA GLY A 230 5.06 -21.68 12.20
C GLY A 230 4.81 -22.33 13.57
N TYR A 231 3.89 -21.82 14.39
CA TYR A 231 3.58 -22.42 15.69
C TYR A 231 2.74 -23.69 15.54
N ILE A 232 1.73 -23.66 14.67
CA ILE A 232 0.83 -24.79 14.44
C ILE A 232 1.60 -25.97 13.82
N ASP A 233 2.47 -25.71 12.84
CA ASP A 233 3.18 -26.79 12.15
C ASP A 233 4.29 -27.44 12.99
N ARG A 234 4.94 -26.69 13.89
CA ARG A 234 5.97 -27.23 14.80
C ARG A 234 5.38 -28.11 15.91
N HIS A 235 4.18 -27.80 16.40
CA HIS A 235 3.60 -28.45 17.59
C HIS A 235 2.48 -29.47 17.31
N LYS A 236 2.12 -29.70 16.03
CA LYS A 236 1.17 -30.76 15.62
C LYS A 236 1.64 -32.20 15.95
N LYS A 237 2.93 -32.43 16.19
CA LYS A 237 3.52 -33.79 16.32
C LYS A 237 3.45 -34.42 17.72
N GLY A 238 2.97 -33.71 18.76
CA GLY A 238 2.85 -34.23 20.12
C GLY A 238 1.39 -34.38 20.54
N GLY A 239 0.89 -35.62 20.66
CA GLY A 239 -0.50 -35.95 20.96
C GLY A 239 -1.13 -35.21 22.17
N ASP A 240 -2.47 -35.12 22.17
CA ASP A 240 -3.34 -34.51 23.18
C ASP A 240 -3.17 -33.01 23.51
N HIS A 241 -2.51 -32.24 22.64
CA HIS A 241 -2.43 -30.76 22.74
C HIS A 241 -3.50 -30.02 21.90
N SER A 242 -4.56 -30.70 21.45
CA SER A 242 -5.52 -30.10 20.51
C SER A 242 -6.22 -28.85 21.06
N LEU A 243 -6.55 -28.82 22.36
CA LEU A 243 -7.24 -27.69 22.99
C LEU A 243 -6.33 -26.47 23.18
N SER A 244 -5.08 -26.69 23.63
CA SER A 244 -4.11 -25.60 23.80
C SER A 244 -3.68 -25.01 22.47
N LEU A 245 -3.48 -25.85 21.44
CA LEU A 245 -3.25 -25.39 20.07
C LEU A 245 -4.47 -24.64 19.50
N ALA A 246 -5.68 -25.14 19.75
CA ALA A 246 -6.91 -24.44 19.35
C ALA A 246 -7.04 -23.08 20.05
N TYR A 247 -6.63 -22.98 21.31
CA TYR A 247 -6.64 -21.73 22.06
C TYR A 247 -5.60 -20.72 21.55
N VAL A 248 -4.35 -21.16 21.30
CA VAL A 248 -3.32 -20.30 20.68
C VAL A 248 -3.78 -19.81 19.32
N ARG A 249 -4.34 -20.70 18.50
CA ARG A 249 -4.92 -20.34 17.20
C ARG A 249 -6.04 -19.31 17.36
N ALA A 250 -6.96 -19.51 18.31
CA ALA A 250 -8.03 -18.56 18.58
C ALA A 250 -7.49 -17.20 19.03
N THR A 251 -6.43 -17.18 19.84
CA THR A 251 -5.77 -15.95 20.32
C THR A 251 -5.13 -15.19 19.16
N ILE A 252 -4.36 -15.87 18.30
CA ILE A 252 -3.73 -15.26 17.12
C ILE A 252 -4.81 -14.73 16.16
N LEU A 253 -5.89 -15.48 15.93
CA LEU A 253 -6.99 -15.06 15.08
C LEU A 253 -7.73 -13.84 15.63
N ASP A 254 -7.95 -13.76 16.95
CA ASP A 254 -8.56 -12.60 17.59
C ASP A 254 -7.67 -11.35 17.48
N LEU A 255 -6.37 -11.49 17.75
CA LEU A 255 -5.39 -10.41 17.55
C LEU A 255 -5.38 -9.95 16.09
N ARG A 256 -5.32 -10.90 15.15
CA ARG A 256 -5.34 -10.62 13.72
C ARG A 256 -6.60 -9.85 13.32
N LYS A 257 -7.77 -10.28 13.79
CA LYS A 257 -9.04 -9.58 13.51
C LYS A 257 -9.01 -8.13 13.98
N LYS A 258 -8.39 -7.86 15.13
CA LYS A 258 -8.28 -6.50 15.69
C LYS A 258 -7.28 -5.62 14.92
N VAL A 259 -6.09 -6.13 14.62
CA VAL A 259 -5.09 -5.38 13.82
C VAL A 259 -5.59 -5.13 12.39
N ASP A 260 -6.20 -6.15 11.76
CA ASP A 260 -6.77 -6.04 10.42
C ASP A 260 -7.87 -4.97 10.43
N ARG A 261 -8.77 -4.99 11.42
CA ARG A 261 -9.85 -3.99 11.52
C ARG A 261 -9.30 -2.57 11.63
N GLN A 262 -8.31 -2.35 12.48
CA GLN A 262 -7.75 -1.02 12.66
C GLN A 262 -7.05 -0.52 11.40
N TRP A 263 -6.20 -1.35 10.80
CA TRP A 263 -5.52 -1.00 9.57
C TRP A 263 -6.52 -0.72 8.43
N VAL A 264 -7.58 -1.52 8.34
CA VAL A 264 -8.67 -1.32 7.37
C VAL A 264 -9.39 0.01 7.57
N ILE A 265 -9.72 0.38 8.81
CA ILE A 265 -10.36 1.68 9.10
C ILE A 265 -9.47 2.82 8.56
N TRP A 266 -8.17 2.76 8.84
CA TRP A 266 -7.22 3.75 8.33
C TRP A 266 -7.15 3.75 6.78
N ILE A 267 -7.12 2.58 6.12
CA ILE A 267 -7.14 2.50 4.66
C ILE A 267 -8.41 3.12 4.06
N GLU A 268 -9.58 2.90 4.66
CA GLU A 268 -10.82 3.53 4.18
C GLU A 268 -10.77 5.05 4.31
N GLU A 269 -10.14 5.58 5.36
CA GLU A 269 -9.89 7.02 5.52
C GLU A 269 -8.95 7.54 4.42
N GLN A 270 -7.89 6.80 4.08
CA GLN A 270 -7.00 7.15 2.98
C GLN A 270 -7.73 7.12 1.62
N ILE A 271 -8.59 6.13 1.38
CA ILE A 271 -9.41 6.06 0.17
C ILE A 271 -10.38 7.25 0.11
N LYS A 272 -10.99 7.61 1.24
CA LYS A 272 -11.84 8.80 1.33
C LYS A 272 -11.04 10.06 1.00
N TRP A 273 -9.84 10.21 1.56
CA TRP A 273 -8.95 11.33 1.26
C TRP A 273 -8.58 11.40 -0.23
N ILE A 274 -8.21 10.27 -0.85
CA ILE A 274 -7.93 10.18 -2.30
C ILE A 274 -9.10 10.75 -3.12
N ARG A 275 -10.34 10.39 -2.77
CA ARG A 275 -11.54 10.82 -3.49
C ARG A 275 -11.87 12.29 -3.26
N THR A 276 -11.66 12.81 -2.05
CA THR A 276 -11.99 14.20 -1.73
C THR A 276 -10.87 15.19 -2.06
N ASN A 277 -9.64 14.71 -2.29
CA ASN A 277 -8.47 15.53 -2.62
C ASN A 277 -7.81 15.05 -3.93
N PRO A 278 -8.51 15.17 -5.07
CA PRO A 278 -7.98 14.68 -6.34
C PRO A 278 -6.71 15.41 -6.80
N GLY A 279 -6.41 16.58 -6.24
CA GLY A 279 -5.22 17.35 -6.59
C GLY A 279 -5.30 18.03 -7.95
N VAL A 280 -6.50 18.12 -8.54
CA VAL A 280 -6.78 18.83 -9.79
C VAL A 280 -7.16 20.28 -9.46
N PRO A 281 -6.44 21.29 -10.00
CA PRO A 281 -6.81 22.68 -9.85
C PRO A 281 -8.22 22.95 -10.41
N GLN A 282 -9.09 23.64 -9.65
CA GLN A 282 -10.45 24.01 -10.08
C GLN A 282 -10.48 24.88 -11.36
N ASN A 283 -9.36 25.49 -11.73
CA ASN A 283 -9.23 26.36 -12.90
C ASN A 283 -8.90 25.61 -14.20
N GLY A 284 -8.94 24.27 -14.21
CA GLY A 284 -8.71 23.46 -15.41
C GLY A 284 -7.27 23.50 -15.95
N LYS A 285 -6.31 24.07 -15.20
CA LYS A 285 -4.90 24.06 -15.61
C LYS A 285 -4.29 22.68 -15.33
N ARG A 286 -3.62 22.14 -16.36
CA ARG A 286 -2.78 20.92 -16.40
C ARG A 286 -2.69 20.17 -15.06
N ALA A 287 -3.56 19.19 -14.88
CA ALA A 287 -3.32 18.18 -13.86
C ALA A 287 -2.28 17.20 -14.42
N GLY A 288 -1.03 17.34 -14.01
CA GLY A 288 0.01 16.35 -14.29
C GLY A 288 -0.27 15.05 -13.53
N ILE A 289 0.76 14.49 -12.89
CA ILE A 289 0.54 13.37 -11.98
C ILE A 289 -0.20 13.86 -10.73
N PHE A 290 -1.31 13.20 -10.39
CA PHE A 290 -2.10 13.53 -9.21
C PHE A 290 -1.28 13.30 -7.95
N ALA A 291 -1.43 14.17 -6.94
CA ALA A 291 -0.67 14.07 -5.71
C ALA A 291 -0.85 12.71 -5.03
N SER A 292 -2.08 12.18 -5.01
CA SER A 292 -2.38 10.84 -4.48
C SER A 292 -1.64 9.72 -5.23
N VAL A 293 -1.60 9.80 -6.57
CA VAL A 293 -0.89 8.85 -7.43
C VAL A 293 0.62 8.96 -7.27
N ALA A 294 1.17 10.16 -7.10
CA ALA A 294 2.59 10.41 -6.89
C ALA A 294 3.09 9.97 -5.51
N ARG A 295 2.23 10.01 -4.48
CA ARG A 295 2.58 9.67 -3.09
C ARG A 295 2.38 8.20 -2.76
N PHE A 296 1.47 7.53 -3.46
CA PHE A 296 1.20 6.10 -3.28
C PHE A 296 2.46 5.22 -3.33
N PRO A 297 3.42 5.41 -4.24
CA PRO A 297 4.62 4.58 -4.28
C PRO A 297 5.52 4.76 -3.05
N SER A 298 5.62 5.97 -2.50
CA SER A 298 6.34 6.23 -1.23
C SER A 298 5.70 5.50 -0.04
N TYR A 299 4.36 5.47 0.01
CA TYR A 299 3.66 4.67 1.02
C TYR A 299 4.00 3.17 0.88
N LEU A 300 4.05 2.64 -0.35
CA LEU A 300 4.43 1.26 -0.58
C LEU A 300 5.89 0.98 -0.18
N ASP A 301 6.81 1.91 -0.42
CA ASP A 301 8.20 1.79 0.05
C ASP A 301 8.24 1.72 1.57
N HIS A 302 7.46 2.55 2.26
CA HIS A 302 7.37 2.50 3.71
C HIS A 302 6.80 1.18 4.23
N VAL A 303 5.78 0.61 3.57
CA VAL A 303 5.27 -0.73 3.87
C VAL A 303 6.39 -1.77 3.72
N LEU A 304 7.16 -1.73 2.63
CA LEU A 304 8.25 -2.67 2.39
C LEU A 304 9.38 -2.53 3.42
N ILE A 305 9.76 -1.30 3.78
CA ILE A 305 10.75 -1.02 4.83
C ILE A 305 10.29 -1.64 6.15
N CYS A 306 9.05 -1.38 6.53
CA CYS A 306 8.45 -1.89 7.75
C CYS A 306 8.35 -3.43 7.76
N CYS A 307 8.09 -4.06 6.62
CA CYS A 307 8.08 -5.52 6.50
C CYS A 307 9.48 -6.15 6.57
N LYS A 308 10.54 -5.41 6.22
CA LYS A 308 11.93 -5.90 6.26
C LYS A 308 12.62 -5.62 7.60
N ALA A 309 12.06 -4.75 8.42
CA ALA A 309 12.58 -4.44 9.75
C ALA A 309 12.79 -5.73 10.57
N GLY A 310 13.95 -5.84 11.23
CA GLY A 310 14.29 -7.02 12.06
C GLY A 310 14.55 -8.32 11.29
N ARG A 311 14.49 -8.33 9.95
CA ARG A 311 14.69 -9.53 9.12
C ARG A 311 15.99 -9.49 8.32
N SER A 312 16.36 -10.61 7.69
CA SER A 312 17.55 -10.69 6.82
C SER A 312 17.43 -9.73 5.63
N GLN A 313 18.58 -9.28 5.10
CA GLN A 313 18.61 -8.36 3.95
C GLN A 313 17.92 -8.94 2.70
N ASP A 314 17.98 -10.25 2.53
CA ASP A 314 17.35 -10.98 1.43
C ASP A 314 15.87 -11.32 1.69
N TYR A 315 15.31 -10.91 2.83
CA TYR A 315 13.90 -11.18 3.12
C TYR A 315 13.01 -10.33 2.21
N THR A 316 12.06 -11.03 1.59
CA THR A 316 11.09 -10.45 0.69
C THR A 316 9.67 -10.81 1.17
N PRO A 317 8.87 -9.83 1.61
CA PRO A 317 7.52 -10.10 2.09
C PRO A 317 6.61 -10.56 0.94
N ASN A 318 5.98 -11.71 1.11
CA ASN A 318 4.97 -12.18 0.15
C ASN A 318 3.58 -11.58 0.49
N LEU A 319 3.44 -10.28 0.22
CA LEU A 319 2.19 -9.54 0.45
C LEU A 319 0.99 -10.15 -0.29
N ALA A 320 1.22 -10.80 -1.44
CA ALA A 320 0.17 -11.43 -2.24
C ALA A 320 -0.51 -12.62 -1.52
N LYS A 321 0.20 -13.34 -0.64
CA LYS A 321 -0.37 -14.46 0.13
C LYS A 321 -1.32 -14.00 1.25
N ILE A 322 -1.19 -12.76 1.71
CA ILE A 322 -1.97 -12.23 2.82
C ILE A 322 -3.23 -11.55 2.25
N LYS A 323 -4.30 -12.33 2.11
CA LYS A 323 -5.53 -11.93 1.40
C LYS A 323 -6.07 -10.55 1.81
N VAL A 324 -6.16 -10.27 3.11
CA VAL A 324 -6.67 -8.99 3.63
C VAL A 324 -5.74 -7.84 3.20
N VAL A 325 -4.43 -8.00 3.40
CA VAL A 325 -3.44 -6.97 3.03
C VAL A 325 -3.45 -6.71 1.53
N SER A 326 -3.33 -7.77 0.73
CA SER A 326 -3.38 -7.69 -0.73
C SER A 326 -4.66 -7.01 -1.23
N TYR A 327 -5.82 -7.42 -0.70
CA TYR A 327 -7.11 -6.85 -1.08
C TYR A 327 -7.21 -5.34 -0.80
N TYR A 328 -6.81 -4.88 0.38
CA TYR A 328 -6.95 -3.46 0.75
C TYR A 328 -5.90 -2.56 0.08
N LEU A 329 -4.69 -3.05 -0.16
CA LEU A 329 -3.71 -2.35 -1.00
C LEU A 329 -4.25 -2.18 -2.43
N GLN A 330 -4.79 -3.27 -3.01
CA GLN A 330 -5.46 -3.23 -4.32
C GLN A 330 -6.69 -2.32 -4.33
N LYS A 331 -7.45 -2.27 -3.23
CA LYS A 331 -8.62 -1.38 -3.07
C LYS A 331 -8.19 0.09 -3.07
N MET A 332 -7.08 0.42 -2.41
CA MET A 332 -6.52 1.77 -2.43
C MET A 332 -6.07 2.19 -3.83
N ALA A 333 -5.39 1.30 -4.57
CA ALA A 333 -5.04 1.53 -5.96
C ALA A 333 -6.27 1.71 -6.87
N SER A 334 -7.33 0.91 -6.68
CA SER A 334 -8.61 1.13 -7.37
C SER A 334 -9.24 2.48 -7.01
N GLY A 335 -9.08 2.96 -5.78
CA GLY A 335 -9.50 4.29 -5.35
C GLY A 335 -8.80 5.42 -6.12
N LEU A 336 -7.50 5.27 -6.41
CA LEU A 336 -6.74 6.22 -7.24
C LEU A 336 -7.34 6.32 -8.65
N PHE A 337 -7.62 5.18 -9.29
CA PHE A 337 -8.19 5.16 -10.64
C PHE A 337 -9.65 5.63 -10.69
N ALA A 338 -10.44 5.34 -9.66
CA ALA A 338 -11.79 5.88 -9.55
C ALA A 338 -11.77 7.42 -9.46
N SER A 339 -10.92 7.97 -8.61
CA SER A 339 -10.73 9.43 -8.49
C SER A 339 -10.22 10.05 -9.79
N LEU A 340 -9.27 9.41 -10.47
CA LEU A 340 -8.77 9.83 -11.78
C LEU A 340 -9.88 9.90 -12.82
N ASN A 341 -10.70 8.85 -12.92
CA ASN A 341 -11.78 8.80 -13.91
C ASN A 341 -12.87 9.83 -13.62
N GLU A 342 -13.25 9.98 -12.36
CA GLU A 342 -14.22 11.00 -11.94
C GLU A 342 -13.72 12.42 -12.29
N CYS A 343 -12.44 12.71 -12.08
CA CYS A 343 -11.86 13.99 -12.48
C CYS A 343 -11.84 14.17 -14.00
N ALA A 344 -11.44 13.13 -14.73
CA ALA A 344 -11.39 13.15 -16.19
C ALA A 344 -12.79 13.28 -16.83
N GLU A 345 -13.85 12.81 -16.16
CA GLU A 345 -15.24 12.95 -16.60
C GLU A 345 -15.84 14.32 -16.29
N ARG A 346 -15.43 14.93 -15.16
CA ARG A 346 -15.81 16.30 -14.79
C ARG A 346 -15.13 17.37 -15.63
N GLU A 347 -14.07 17.02 -16.35
CA GLU A 347 -13.34 17.93 -17.23
C GLU A 347 -14.24 18.30 -18.43
N THR A 348 -14.99 19.39 -18.27
CA THR A 348 -15.90 19.94 -19.29
C THR A 348 -15.30 21.11 -20.06
N THR A 349 -14.02 21.44 -19.84
CA THR A 349 -13.38 22.53 -20.56
C THR A 349 -13.34 22.25 -22.06
N ASP A 350 -13.30 23.30 -22.88
CA ASP A 350 -13.17 23.22 -24.36
C ASP A 350 -11.93 22.41 -24.82
N GLN A 351 -11.04 22.04 -23.90
CA GLN A 351 -9.85 21.24 -24.14
C GLN A 351 -10.19 19.74 -24.08
N GLN A 352 -10.88 19.24 -25.12
CA GLN A 352 -11.25 17.82 -25.30
C GLN A 352 -10.11 16.80 -25.06
N TYR A 353 -8.84 17.24 -25.12
CA TYR A 353 -7.67 16.38 -24.92
C TYR A 353 -7.23 16.25 -23.45
N ALA A 354 -7.70 17.11 -22.54
CA ALA A 354 -7.19 17.20 -21.18
C ALA A 354 -7.47 15.92 -20.39
N ALA A 355 -8.69 15.39 -20.49
CA ALA A 355 -9.09 14.12 -19.87
C ALA A 355 -8.20 12.94 -20.31
N ASP A 356 -7.85 12.88 -21.59
CA ASP A 356 -6.96 11.84 -22.12
C ASP A 356 -5.53 12.00 -21.62
N VAL A 357 -5.01 13.22 -21.55
CA VAL A 357 -3.69 13.48 -20.96
C VAL A 357 -3.65 13.06 -19.50
N MET A 358 -4.65 13.43 -18.69
CA MET A 358 -4.74 13.04 -17.28
C MET A 358 -4.70 11.52 -17.11
N ARG A 359 -5.57 10.80 -17.84
CA ARG A 359 -5.66 9.34 -17.80
C ARG A 359 -4.37 8.67 -18.25
N MET A 360 -3.78 9.18 -19.33
CA MET A 360 -2.53 8.67 -19.89
C MET A 360 -1.35 8.84 -18.93
N GLU A 361 -1.14 10.05 -18.39
CA GLU A 361 -0.02 10.35 -17.49
C GLU A 361 -0.08 9.55 -16.19
N ASN A 362 -1.24 9.56 -15.53
CA ASN A 362 -1.39 8.91 -14.22
C ASN A 362 -1.34 7.39 -14.33
N SER A 363 -1.93 6.81 -15.38
CA SER A 363 -1.90 5.35 -15.59
C SER A 363 -0.51 4.86 -15.98
N TYR A 364 0.22 5.63 -16.81
CA TYR A 364 1.62 5.35 -17.12
C TYR A 364 2.48 5.43 -15.87
N PHE A 365 2.35 6.52 -15.10
CA PHE A 365 3.13 6.74 -13.89
C PHE A 365 2.93 5.62 -12.87
N PHE A 366 1.68 5.26 -12.59
CA PHE A 366 1.35 4.14 -11.70
C PHE A 366 2.04 2.86 -12.16
N THR A 367 1.90 2.51 -13.44
CA THR A 367 2.46 1.27 -13.99
C THR A 367 3.97 1.21 -13.85
N GLN A 368 4.69 2.29 -14.19
CA GLN A 368 6.14 2.31 -14.09
C GLN A 368 6.62 2.33 -12.64
N SER A 369 5.97 3.12 -11.78
CA SER A 369 6.34 3.25 -10.37
C SER A 369 6.23 1.92 -9.61
N ILE A 370 5.20 1.13 -9.91
CA ILE A 370 5.05 -0.20 -9.31
C ILE A 370 6.09 -1.18 -9.87
N LYS A 371 6.30 -1.20 -11.19
CA LYS A 371 7.28 -2.10 -11.83
C LYS A 371 8.70 -1.87 -11.35
N GLN A 372 9.10 -0.61 -11.12
CA GLN A 372 10.42 -0.26 -10.60
C GLN A 372 10.71 -0.81 -9.20
N ARG A 373 9.67 -1.14 -8.42
CA ARG A 373 9.78 -1.63 -7.03
C ARG A 373 9.85 -3.15 -6.91
N GLY A 374 9.92 -3.87 -8.03
CA GLY A 374 10.15 -5.30 -8.04
C GLY A 374 8.92 -6.15 -8.37
N ILE A 375 9.16 -7.45 -8.44
CA ILE A 375 8.18 -8.43 -8.93
C ILE A 375 7.06 -8.67 -7.92
N GLU A 376 7.32 -8.41 -6.64
CA GLU A 376 6.41 -8.63 -5.52
C GLU A 376 5.25 -7.66 -5.57
N LEU A 377 5.53 -6.35 -5.68
CA LEU A 377 4.48 -5.34 -5.85
C LEU A 377 3.81 -5.49 -7.21
N THR A 378 4.57 -5.84 -8.25
CA THR A 378 4.00 -6.13 -9.58
C THR A 378 2.96 -7.26 -9.49
N SER A 379 3.26 -8.33 -8.74
CA SER A 379 2.35 -9.46 -8.52
C SER A 379 1.10 -9.02 -7.75
N VAL A 380 1.25 -8.23 -6.67
CA VAL A 380 0.12 -7.71 -5.89
C VAL A 380 -0.81 -6.85 -6.74
N PHE A 381 -0.27 -6.02 -7.63
CA PHE A 381 -1.04 -5.06 -8.43
C PHE A 381 -1.27 -5.49 -9.89
N GLN A 382 -1.09 -6.76 -10.23
CA GLN A 382 -1.13 -7.22 -11.62
C GLN A 382 -2.44 -6.83 -12.33
N LYS A 383 -3.58 -6.94 -11.65
CA LYS A 383 -4.89 -6.55 -12.19
C LYS A 383 -4.96 -5.05 -12.47
N GLN A 384 -4.49 -4.23 -11.53
CA GLN A 384 -4.47 -2.78 -11.64
C GLN A 384 -3.49 -2.32 -12.72
N ILE A 385 -2.33 -2.96 -12.85
CA ILE A 385 -1.35 -2.70 -13.90
C ILE A 385 -1.95 -2.99 -15.28
N THR A 386 -2.63 -4.12 -15.45
CA THR A 386 -3.30 -4.45 -16.71
C THR A 386 -4.38 -3.42 -17.04
N GLY A 387 -5.24 -3.06 -16.07
CA GLY A 387 -6.26 -2.02 -16.26
C GLY A 387 -5.66 -0.66 -16.61
N ALA A 388 -4.63 -0.23 -15.87
CA ALA A 388 -3.91 1.02 -16.13
C ALA A 388 -3.26 1.03 -17.52
N SER A 389 -2.71 -0.09 -17.97
CA SER A 389 -2.11 -0.22 -19.30
C SER A 389 -3.15 -0.06 -20.40
N VAL A 390 -4.36 -0.60 -20.22
CA VAL A 390 -5.48 -0.42 -21.15
C VAL A 390 -5.92 1.04 -21.21
N ILE A 391 -6.15 1.67 -20.05
CA ILE A 391 -6.53 3.09 -19.94
C ILE A 391 -5.47 3.96 -20.61
N CYS A 392 -4.19 3.74 -20.27
CA CYS A 392 -3.07 4.48 -20.83
C CYS A 392 -3.06 4.36 -22.36
N LYS A 393 -3.23 3.15 -22.92
CA LYS A 393 -3.24 2.94 -24.36
C LYS A 393 -4.41 3.65 -25.04
N GLN A 394 -5.63 3.46 -24.54
CA GLN A 394 -6.84 4.08 -25.11
C GLN A 394 -6.74 5.61 -25.12
N SER A 395 -6.32 6.20 -24.01
CA SER A 395 -6.13 7.65 -23.91
C SER A 395 -4.94 8.14 -24.74
N THR A 396 -3.87 7.35 -24.89
CA THR A 396 -2.78 7.67 -25.82
C THR A 396 -3.31 7.73 -27.26
N ASP A 397 -4.04 6.70 -27.70
CA ASP A 397 -4.56 6.63 -29.07
C ASP A 397 -5.53 7.80 -29.35
N ALA A 398 -6.40 8.13 -28.39
CA ALA A 398 -7.32 9.27 -28.50
C ALA A 398 -6.58 10.62 -28.55
N TYR A 399 -5.62 10.85 -27.65
CA TYR A 399 -4.82 12.06 -27.59
C TYR A 399 -3.99 12.28 -28.86
N LEU A 400 -3.28 11.25 -29.32
CA LEU A 400 -2.47 11.30 -30.53
C LEU A 400 -3.34 11.50 -31.78
N GLY A 401 -4.50 10.85 -31.84
CA GLY A 401 -5.48 11.06 -32.91
C GLY A 401 -6.00 12.49 -32.96
N TRP A 402 -6.32 13.08 -31.81
CA TRP A 402 -6.69 14.49 -31.71
C TRP A 402 -5.56 15.41 -32.18
N MET A 403 -4.31 15.13 -31.79
CA MET A 403 -3.15 15.93 -32.15
C MET A 403 -2.96 16.01 -33.67
N ILE A 404 -3.07 14.88 -34.36
CA ILE A 404 -2.95 14.82 -35.83
C ILE A 404 -4.12 15.53 -36.50
N LYS A 405 -5.37 15.27 -36.07
CA LYS A 405 -6.55 15.94 -36.63
C LYS A 405 -6.48 17.46 -36.51
N ARG A 406 -5.88 17.95 -35.41
CA ARG A 406 -5.74 19.38 -35.15
C ARG A 406 -4.66 20.02 -36.03
N GLU A 407 -3.45 19.47 -36.06
CA GLU A 407 -2.34 20.08 -36.81
C GLU A 407 -2.42 19.86 -38.33
N PHE A 408 -3.00 18.73 -38.74
CA PHE A 408 -3.17 18.37 -40.14
C PHE A 408 -4.64 18.50 -40.57
N LYS A 409 -5.37 19.50 -40.06
CA LYS A 409 -6.82 19.68 -40.27
C LYS A 409 -7.23 19.61 -41.74
N ALA A 410 -6.57 20.38 -42.61
CA ALA A 410 -6.89 20.44 -44.04
C ALA A 410 -6.66 19.09 -44.74
N MET A 411 -5.49 18.47 -44.52
CA MET A 411 -5.17 17.15 -45.08
C MET A 411 -6.11 16.06 -44.55
N HIS A 412 -6.34 16.04 -43.23
CA HIS A 412 -7.24 15.07 -42.61
C HIS A 412 -8.66 15.21 -43.16
N SER A 413 -9.17 16.43 -43.33
CA SER A 413 -10.49 16.70 -43.93
C SER A 413 -10.56 16.19 -45.38
N LEU A 414 -9.54 16.48 -46.19
CA LEU A 414 -9.45 16.03 -47.58
C LEU A 414 -9.45 14.49 -47.67
N PHE A 415 -8.54 13.83 -46.97
CA PHE A 415 -8.41 12.36 -47.04
C PHE A 415 -9.59 11.63 -46.38
N SER A 416 -10.21 12.22 -45.37
CA SER A 416 -11.44 11.67 -44.77
C SER A 416 -12.61 11.77 -45.76
N ASN A 417 -12.74 12.88 -46.49
CA ASN A 417 -13.76 13.02 -47.55
C ASN A 417 -13.52 12.03 -48.70
N ILE A 418 -12.28 11.91 -49.18
CA ILE A 418 -11.87 10.93 -50.19
C ILE A 418 -12.18 9.52 -49.71
N SER A 419 -11.80 9.16 -48.48
CA SER A 419 -12.05 7.82 -47.94
C SER A 419 -13.54 7.49 -47.79
N ARG A 420 -14.40 8.49 -47.57
CA ARG A 420 -15.86 8.31 -47.53
C ARG A 420 -16.40 8.08 -48.94
N ILE A 421 -16.13 9.00 -49.87
CA ILE A 421 -16.58 8.91 -51.26
C ILE A 421 -16.13 7.60 -51.90
N ARG A 422 -14.87 7.21 -51.69
CA ARG A 422 -14.31 5.95 -52.16
C ARG A 422 -15.12 4.72 -51.75
N LYS A 423 -15.74 4.71 -50.56
CA LYS A 423 -16.59 3.60 -50.12
C LYS A 423 -17.90 3.53 -50.90
N ASP A 424 -18.40 4.67 -51.37
CA ASP A 424 -19.70 4.79 -52.02
C ASP A 424 -19.60 4.56 -53.54
N VAL A 425 -18.53 5.06 -54.17
CA VAL A 425 -18.38 5.05 -55.64
C VAL A 425 -17.15 4.28 -56.16
N GLY A 426 -16.30 3.77 -55.27
CA GLY A 426 -15.06 3.09 -55.66
C GLY A 426 -13.93 4.05 -56.09
N ASP A 427 -12.75 3.52 -56.38
CA ASP A 427 -11.51 4.30 -56.57
C ASP A 427 -11.52 5.18 -57.83
N ALA A 428 -12.17 4.70 -58.92
CA ALA A 428 -12.15 5.35 -60.24
C ALA A 428 -12.98 6.64 -60.29
N ASP A 429 -14.06 6.71 -59.51
CA ASP A 429 -15.03 7.79 -59.55
C ASP A 429 -14.76 8.88 -58.50
N VAL A 430 -13.83 8.65 -57.56
CA VAL A 430 -13.40 9.67 -56.58
C VAL A 430 -13.00 11.01 -57.23
N PRO A 431 -12.23 11.05 -58.34
CA PRO A 431 -11.85 12.31 -58.98
C PRO A 431 -13.03 13.12 -59.54
N ILE A 432 -14.19 12.51 -59.77
CA ILE A 432 -15.42 13.19 -60.20
C ILE A 432 -15.98 14.04 -59.05
N HIS A 433 -15.96 13.50 -57.83
CA HIS A 433 -16.50 14.17 -56.65
C HIS A 433 -15.48 15.09 -55.95
N VAL A 434 -14.19 14.75 -56.02
CA VAL A 434 -13.09 15.58 -55.51
C VAL A 434 -12.11 15.81 -56.66
N PRO A 435 -12.26 16.91 -57.40
CA PRO A 435 -11.47 17.18 -58.59
C PRO A 435 -9.97 17.14 -58.32
N ARG A 436 -9.21 16.53 -59.25
CA ARG A 436 -7.75 16.41 -59.14
C ARG A 436 -7.05 17.75 -58.90
N ALA A 437 -7.54 18.83 -59.52
CA ALA A 437 -6.99 20.18 -59.32
C ALA A 437 -7.12 20.65 -57.85
N GLN A 438 -8.26 20.38 -57.20
CA GLN A 438 -8.47 20.70 -55.78
C GLN A 438 -7.59 19.85 -54.88
N PHE A 439 -7.47 18.55 -55.18
CA PHE A 439 -6.61 17.61 -54.47
C PHE A 439 -5.14 18.09 -54.50
N VAL A 440 -4.57 18.27 -55.69
CA VAL A 440 -3.17 18.67 -55.87
C VAL A 440 -2.88 20.02 -55.21
N ARG A 441 -3.77 21.01 -55.37
CA ARG A 441 -3.63 22.33 -54.74
C ARG A 441 -3.55 22.23 -53.21
N THR A 442 -4.39 21.39 -52.61
CA THR A 442 -4.42 21.21 -51.15
C THR A 442 -3.16 20.52 -50.65
N ILE A 443 -2.69 19.49 -51.37
CA ILE A 443 -1.45 18.78 -51.04
C ILE A 443 -0.25 19.71 -51.16
N GLN A 444 -0.08 20.41 -52.27
CA GLN A 444 1.03 21.36 -52.46
C GLN A 444 1.06 22.46 -51.38
N LYS A 445 -0.11 22.91 -50.93
CA LYS A 445 -0.22 23.93 -49.86
C LYS A 445 0.09 23.38 -48.47
N GLU A 446 -0.27 22.14 -48.16
CA GLU A 446 -0.22 21.63 -46.78
C GLU A 446 0.89 20.59 -46.54
N SER A 447 1.48 20.04 -47.60
CA SER A 447 2.45 18.95 -47.54
C SER A 447 3.82 19.29 -48.11
N SER A 448 4.23 20.55 -48.22
CA SER A 448 5.65 20.80 -48.51
C SER A 448 6.53 20.30 -47.36
N LYS A 449 7.79 19.97 -47.66
CA LYS A 449 8.75 19.45 -46.67
C LYS A 449 8.97 20.44 -45.53
N GLU A 450 9.00 21.74 -45.84
CA GLU A 450 9.15 22.84 -44.90
C GLU A 450 7.94 22.94 -43.98
N ILE A 451 6.73 22.91 -44.54
CA ILE A 451 5.48 22.98 -43.78
C ILE A 451 5.32 21.75 -42.88
N MET A 452 5.69 20.57 -43.38
CA MET A 452 5.67 19.33 -42.60
C MET A 452 6.63 19.39 -41.42
N LYS A 453 7.85 19.88 -41.63
CA LYS A 453 8.83 20.08 -40.56
C LYS A 453 8.30 21.06 -39.50
N GLU A 454 7.68 22.16 -39.93
CA GLU A 454 7.07 23.15 -39.04
C GLU A 454 5.93 22.55 -38.22
N LYS A 455 4.92 21.92 -38.87
CA LYS A 455 3.78 21.31 -38.19
C LYS A 455 4.21 20.24 -37.19
N ILE A 456 5.17 19.38 -37.55
CA ILE A 456 5.74 18.37 -36.63
C ILE A 456 6.44 19.03 -35.43
N GLY A 457 7.18 20.13 -35.65
CA GLY A 457 7.77 20.92 -34.58
C GLY A 457 6.72 21.51 -33.64
N VAL A 458 5.62 22.03 -34.18
CA VAL A 458 4.47 22.51 -33.40
C VAL A 458 3.83 21.39 -32.58
N VAL A 459 3.67 20.19 -33.16
CA VAL A 459 3.17 19.02 -32.43
C VAL A 459 4.08 18.69 -31.25
N TYR A 460 5.40 18.63 -31.45
CA TYR A 460 6.36 18.34 -30.38
C TYR A 460 6.28 19.38 -29.25
N ALA A 461 6.37 20.66 -29.60
CA ALA A 461 6.31 21.76 -28.63
C ALA A 461 4.97 21.78 -27.86
N ARG A 462 3.88 21.32 -28.50
CA ARG A 462 2.59 21.18 -27.82
C ARG A 462 2.58 19.99 -26.87
N MET A 463 3.12 18.85 -27.26
CA MET A 463 3.24 17.69 -26.38
C MET A 463 4.09 18.02 -25.15
N GLU A 464 5.19 18.76 -25.30
CA GLU A 464 6.00 19.26 -24.17
C GLU A 464 5.17 20.12 -23.20
N LYS A 465 4.30 21.00 -23.73
CA LYS A 465 3.40 21.81 -22.90
C LYS A 465 2.32 20.98 -22.20
N HIS A 466 1.81 19.94 -22.85
CA HIS A 466 0.73 19.13 -22.31
C HIS A 466 1.25 18.13 -21.26
N LEU A 467 2.37 17.44 -21.53
CA LEU A 467 2.86 16.29 -20.75
C LEU A 467 3.91 16.70 -19.72
N SER A 468 3.65 16.40 -18.44
CA SER A 468 4.52 16.71 -17.31
C SER A 468 5.89 16.04 -17.39
N ASP A 469 6.92 16.76 -16.96
CA ASP A 469 8.30 16.25 -16.92
C ASP A 469 8.46 15.12 -15.90
N GLY A 470 7.71 15.17 -14.80
CA GLY A 470 7.83 14.23 -13.67
C GLY A 470 7.41 12.79 -14.01
N GLY A 471 6.57 12.62 -15.03
CA GLY A 471 6.05 11.32 -15.45
C GLY A 471 6.91 10.58 -16.48
N GLY A 472 7.93 11.22 -17.07
CA GLY A 472 8.79 10.57 -18.08
C GLY A 472 8.04 10.06 -19.31
N LEU A 473 6.80 10.51 -19.55
CA LEU A 473 5.93 9.99 -20.59
C LEU A 473 6.28 10.55 -21.97
N LEU A 474 6.78 11.79 -22.06
CA LEU A 474 7.00 12.49 -23.32
C LEU A 474 7.81 11.66 -24.35
N PRO A 475 8.96 11.05 -24.03
CA PRO A 475 9.69 10.21 -24.98
C PRO A 475 8.87 9.02 -25.51
N VAL A 476 8.06 8.41 -24.64
CA VAL A 476 7.22 7.25 -24.96
C VAL A 476 6.05 7.68 -25.85
N ALA A 477 5.35 8.75 -25.48
CA ALA A 477 4.25 9.30 -26.25
C ALA A 477 4.73 9.82 -27.61
N TRP A 478 5.91 10.44 -27.68
CA TRP A 478 6.50 10.87 -28.95
C TRP A 478 6.81 9.69 -29.87
N LYS A 479 7.44 8.63 -29.33
CA LYS A 479 7.69 7.40 -30.10
C LYS A 479 6.39 6.78 -30.62
N ALA A 480 5.33 6.80 -29.82
CA ALA A 480 4.00 6.36 -30.24
C ALA A 480 3.43 7.26 -31.36
N LEU A 481 3.53 8.59 -31.23
CA LEU A 481 3.11 9.53 -32.28
C LEU A 481 3.83 9.28 -33.60
N VAL A 482 5.15 9.05 -33.58
CA VAL A 482 5.93 8.73 -34.79
C VAL A 482 5.35 7.51 -35.52
N LYS A 483 4.91 6.49 -34.78
CA LYS A 483 4.23 5.32 -35.35
C LYS A 483 2.88 5.69 -35.93
N VAL A 484 2.07 6.49 -35.23
CA VAL A 484 0.76 6.93 -35.73
C VAL A 484 0.89 7.79 -36.98
N LEU A 485 1.88 8.68 -37.04
CA LEU A 485 2.20 9.47 -38.23
C LEU A 485 2.52 8.57 -39.43
N TYR A 486 3.37 7.56 -39.25
CA TYR A 486 3.66 6.58 -40.30
C TYR A 486 2.39 5.90 -40.82
N GLU A 487 1.53 5.42 -39.91
CA GLU A 487 0.30 4.72 -40.28
C GLU A 487 -0.70 5.64 -41.00
N TRP A 488 -0.84 6.89 -40.55
CA TRP A 488 -1.76 7.85 -41.15
C TRP A 488 -1.30 8.30 -42.53
N PHE A 489 -0.03 8.71 -42.65
CA PHE A 489 0.52 9.12 -43.93
C PHE A 489 0.61 7.95 -44.90
N GLY A 490 0.89 6.73 -44.43
CA GLY A 490 0.84 5.54 -45.28
C GLY A 490 -0.57 5.25 -45.83
N ARG A 491 -1.64 5.54 -45.07
CA ARG A 491 -3.02 5.46 -45.59
C ARG A 491 -3.30 6.56 -46.61
N TRP A 492 -2.83 7.78 -46.36
CA TRP A 492 -3.00 8.92 -47.27
C TRP A 492 -2.24 8.73 -48.58
N GLU A 493 -1.02 8.20 -48.52
CA GLU A 493 -0.21 7.85 -49.68
C GLU A 493 -0.89 6.77 -50.53
N LYS A 494 -1.44 5.72 -49.91
CA LYS A 494 -2.24 4.70 -50.61
C LYS A 494 -3.45 5.29 -51.34
N LEU A 495 -4.21 6.17 -50.68
CA LEU A 495 -5.37 6.84 -51.29
C LEU A 495 -4.96 7.78 -52.44
N SER A 496 -3.85 8.50 -52.28
CA SER A 496 -3.30 9.39 -53.30
C SER A 496 -2.91 8.61 -54.56
N THR A 497 -2.23 7.47 -54.37
CA THR A 497 -1.80 6.60 -55.46
C THR A 497 -2.96 5.86 -56.10
N SER A 498 -3.92 5.34 -55.33
CA SER A 498 -5.01 4.53 -55.89
C SER A 498 -6.03 5.38 -56.65
N CYS A 499 -6.48 6.50 -56.08
CA CYS A 499 -7.52 7.35 -56.67
C CYS A 499 -7.00 8.39 -57.66
N TYR A 500 -5.77 8.89 -57.50
CA TYR A 500 -5.25 10.02 -58.31
C TYR A 500 -3.96 9.72 -59.07
N LYS A 501 -3.37 8.53 -58.89
CA LYS A 501 -2.02 8.20 -59.41
C LYS A 501 -1.00 9.27 -59.02
N PHE A 502 -1.13 9.81 -57.81
CA PHE A 502 -0.31 10.90 -57.28
C PHE A 502 0.58 10.38 -56.14
N ILE A 503 1.88 10.63 -56.23
CA ILE A 503 2.85 10.29 -55.19
C ILE A 503 2.85 11.40 -54.15
N LEU A 504 2.53 11.06 -52.90
CA LEU A 504 2.51 12.02 -51.80
C LEU A 504 3.94 12.39 -51.41
N GLU A 505 4.29 13.66 -51.57
CA GLU A 505 5.57 14.22 -51.13
C GLU A 505 5.31 15.22 -49.99
N PRO A 506 5.97 15.08 -48.82
CA PRO A 506 6.88 14.00 -48.44
C PRO A 506 6.15 12.67 -48.21
N SER A 507 6.85 11.56 -48.48
CA SER A 507 6.34 10.21 -48.23
C SER A 507 6.14 9.94 -46.73
N ALA A 508 5.43 8.87 -46.38
CA ALA A 508 5.26 8.48 -44.97
C ALA A 508 6.61 8.24 -44.25
N ILE A 509 7.62 7.76 -44.97
CA ILE A 509 8.97 7.53 -44.44
C ILE A 509 9.69 8.85 -44.16
N ASP A 510 9.54 9.82 -45.06
CA ASP A 510 10.15 11.14 -44.89
C ASP A 510 9.53 11.90 -43.71
N VAL A 511 8.22 11.80 -43.52
CA VAL A 511 7.51 12.34 -42.34
C VAL A 511 8.06 11.75 -41.05
N VAL A 512 8.32 10.44 -41.00
CA VAL A 512 8.97 9.79 -39.86
C VAL A 512 10.38 10.32 -39.62
N ARG A 513 11.15 10.54 -40.69
CA ARG A 513 12.51 11.10 -40.59
C ARG A 513 12.48 12.51 -40.01
N LEU A 514 11.53 13.34 -40.45
CA LEU A 514 11.30 14.69 -39.91
C LEU A 514 10.91 14.64 -38.43
N ALA A 515 10.01 13.74 -38.04
CA ALA A 515 9.61 13.58 -36.64
C ALA A 515 10.73 13.08 -35.73
N LYS A 516 11.61 12.19 -36.22
CA LYS A 516 12.81 11.79 -35.48
C LYS A 516 13.83 12.93 -35.34
N ALA A 517 13.93 13.82 -36.32
CA ALA A 517 14.82 14.98 -36.24
C ALA A 517 14.31 16.06 -35.27
N ALA A 518 12.99 16.16 -35.08
CA ALA A 518 12.38 17.17 -34.22
C ALA A 518 12.80 17.04 -32.74
N THR A 519 13.07 15.84 -32.24
CA THR A 519 13.55 15.62 -30.86
C THR A 519 14.97 16.14 -30.61
N GLY A 520 15.79 16.25 -31.66
CA GLY A 520 17.17 16.73 -31.55
C GLY A 520 17.30 18.25 -31.71
N ALA A 521 16.36 18.90 -32.39
CA ALA A 521 16.42 20.32 -32.70
C ALA A 521 16.03 21.24 -31.54
N THR A 522 15.21 20.77 -30.60
CA THR A 522 14.75 21.54 -29.41
C THR A 522 15.75 21.51 -28.26
N ALA A 523 16.64 20.52 -28.18
CA ALA A 523 17.69 20.46 -27.16
C ALA A 523 18.74 21.59 -27.27
N GLY A 524 18.86 22.24 -28.44
CA GLY A 524 19.81 23.32 -28.71
C GLY A 524 19.27 24.75 -28.54
N LYS A 525 18.01 24.94 -28.13
CA LYS A 525 17.42 26.27 -27.87
C LYS A 525 16.81 26.34 -26.47
N ARG A 526 17.63 26.19 -25.43
CA ARG A 526 17.34 26.86 -24.16
C ARG A 526 17.78 28.32 -24.31
N PRO A 527 16.92 29.31 -24.05
CA PRO A 527 17.38 30.69 -23.94
C PRO A 527 18.17 30.79 -22.63
N ASP A 528 19.48 30.93 -22.75
CA ASP A 528 20.32 31.34 -21.63
C ASP A 528 19.86 32.70 -21.10
N GLY A 529 19.82 32.78 -19.76
CA GLY A 529 19.69 33.93 -18.87
C GLY A 529 19.37 35.31 -19.47
N LYS A 530 18.13 35.76 -19.25
CA LYS A 530 17.95 37.17 -18.84
C LYS A 530 18.30 37.27 -17.37
N ALA A 531 19.50 37.78 -17.10
CA ALA A 531 19.92 38.21 -15.79
C ALA A 531 18.92 39.27 -15.26
N GLU A 532 18.18 38.90 -14.22
CA GLU A 532 17.44 39.84 -13.40
C GLU A 532 18.47 40.70 -12.64
N SER A 533 18.59 41.94 -13.10
CA SER A 533 19.29 43.01 -12.41
C SER A 533 18.62 43.23 -11.05
N ARG A 534 19.29 42.78 -9.98
CA ARG A 534 19.01 43.21 -8.62
C ARG A 534 19.25 44.72 -8.54
N LYS A 535 18.18 45.51 -8.59
CA LYS A 535 18.22 46.87 -8.04
C LYS A 535 18.05 46.77 -6.53
N ASN A 536 19.14 47.08 -5.85
CA ASN A 536 19.15 47.51 -4.46
C ASN A 536 18.15 48.65 -4.28
N PHE A 537 17.22 48.51 -3.35
CA PHE A 537 16.65 49.66 -2.65
C PHE A 537 16.98 49.50 -1.17
N ALA A 538 17.88 50.36 -0.73
CA ALA A 538 18.09 50.70 0.67
C ALA A 538 17.08 51.78 1.08
N SER A 539 16.62 51.68 2.33
CA SER A 539 15.99 52.69 3.22
C SER A 539 14.75 53.44 2.72
N ILE A 540 13.62 53.32 3.44
CA ILE A 540 13.33 54.09 4.68
C ILE A 540 12.77 53.12 5.71
#